data_AF-A0AAJ2NS51-F1
#
_entry.id   AF-A0AAJ2NS51-F1
#
_cell.length_a   1.000
_cell.length_b   1.000
_cell.length_c   1.000
_cell.angle_alpha   90.00
_cell.angle_beta   90.00
_cell.angle_gamma   90.00
#
_symmetry.space_group_name_H-M   'P 1'
#
loop_
_entity.id
_entity.type
_entity.pdbx_description
1 polymer ?
#
loop_
_entity_poly.entity_id
_entity_poly.type
_entity_poly.pdbx_seq_one_letter_code
_entity_poly.pdbx_strand_id
1 'polypeptide(L)'
;AKLRPAFKEGGSVTAGNSSGINDGASALVLMSGEEAEKRGLEPLGIVRDSAVAGVDPNIMGIGPVPSTQTVLERNGLTLDDIDLIEINEAFAAQVIACDRE
;
A
#
# COMPACT_ATOMS: atom_id res chain seq x y z
N ALA A 1 -2.85 -6.86 -26.71
CA ALA A 1 -2.00 -5.75 -26.22
C ALA A 1 -0.92 -5.45 -27.25
N LYS A 2 -0.54 -4.18 -27.46
CA LYS A 2 0.54 -3.80 -28.41
C LYS A 2 1.94 -3.83 -27.77
N LEU A 3 2.03 -3.77 -26.45
CA LEU A 3 3.29 -3.84 -25.70
C LEU A 3 3.74 -5.30 -25.53
N ARG A 4 5.05 -5.51 -25.66
CA ARG A 4 5.67 -6.82 -25.44
C ARG A 4 5.77 -7.12 -23.93
N PRO A 5 5.68 -8.39 -23.51
CA PRO A 5 5.95 -8.79 -22.13
C PRO A 5 7.39 -8.41 -21.72
N ALA A 6 7.56 -7.98 -20.46
CA ALA A 6 8.83 -7.48 -19.95
C ALA A 6 9.68 -8.54 -19.23
N PHE A 7 9.05 -9.54 -18.59
CA PHE A 7 9.74 -10.46 -17.68
C PHE A 7 9.77 -11.92 -18.15
N LYS A 8 8.68 -12.38 -18.77
CA LYS A 8 8.52 -13.78 -19.20
C LYS A 8 7.93 -13.82 -20.60
N GLU A 9 8.46 -14.69 -21.44
CA GLU A 9 7.87 -14.96 -22.75
C GLU A 9 6.43 -15.46 -22.59
N GLY A 10 5.49 -14.87 -23.34
CA GLY A 10 4.06 -15.13 -23.20
C GLY A 10 3.43 -14.62 -21.88
N GLY A 11 4.17 -13.87 -21.06
CA GLY A 11 3.66 -13.27 -19.82
C GLY A 11 2.70 -12.10 -20.05
N SER A 12 2.00 -11.69 -18.99
CA SER A 12 1.03 -10.57 -19.02
C SER A 12 1.61 -9.23 -18.55
N VAL A 13 2.76 -9.25 -17.88
CA VAL A 13 3.40 -8.04 -17.34
C VAL A 13 4.25 -7.38 -18.42
N THR A 14 4.03 -6.08 -18.60
CA THR A 14 4.62 -5.20 -19.61
C THR A 14 5.04 -3.88 -18.95
N ALA A 15 5.82 -3.06 -19.65
CA ALA A 15 6.16 -1.73 -19.15
C ALA A 15 4.92 -0.83 -18.90
N GLY A 16 3.82 -1.04 -19.62
CA GLY A 16 2.61 -0.22 -19.47
C GLY A 16 1.70 -0.60 -18.29
N ASN A 17 2.02 -1.68 -17.59
CA ASN A 17 1.27 -2.13 -16.40
C ASN A 17 2.21 -2.48 -15.23
N SER A 18 3.40 -1.90 -15.24
CA SER A 18 4.40 -1.93 -14.17
C SER A 18 4.67 -0.50 -13.73
N SER A 19 5.08 -0.30 -12.48
CA SER A 19 5.56 1.00 -12.04
C SER A 19 6.79 1.44 -12.82
N GLY A 20 6.96 2.76 -12.94
CA GLY A 20 8.17 3.35 -13.50
C GLY A 20 9.37 3.24 -12.57
N ILE A 21 10.55 3.51 -13.12
CA ILE A 21 11.73 3.85 -12.31
C ILE A 21 11.73 5.37 -12.18
N ASN A 22 11.63 5.86 -10.95
CA ASN A 22 11.40 7.27 -10.66
C ASN A 22 12.42 7.81 -9.65
N ASP A 23 12.85 9.05 -9.84
CA ASP A 23 13.62 9.82 -8.87
C ASP A 23 12.68 10.79 -8.13
N GLY A 24 12.72 10.80 -6.80
CA GLY A 24 11.86 11.67 -5.98
C GLY A 24 12.21 11.61 -4.50
N ALA A 25 11.69 12.58 -3.73
CA ALA A 25 11.85 12.63 -2.28
C ALA A 25 10.56 13.17 -1.62
N SER A 26 10.33 12.76 -0.37
CA SER A 26 9.20 13.21 0.46
C SER A 26 9.64 13.38 1.92
N ALA A 27 8.92 14.22 2.67
CA ALA A 27 9.16 14.43 4.09
C ALA A 27 7.84 14.60 4.84
N LEU A 28 7.78 14.08 6.07
CA LEU A 28 6.66 14.24 7.00
C LEU A 28 7.21 14.72 8.35
N VAL A 29 6.43 15.55 9.05
CA VAL A 29 6.71 15.93 10.44
C VAL A 29 5.72 15.21 11.32
N LEU A 30 6.23 14.41 12.25
CA LEU A 30 5.44 13.63 13.20
C LEU A 30 5.71 14.10 14.63
N MET A 31 4.69 14.10 15.46
CA MET A 31 4.77 14.39 16.90
C MET A 31 3.63 13.68 17.63
N SER A 32 3.69 13.62 18.96
CA SER A 32 2.55 13.15 19.75
C SER A 32 1.39 14.14 19.67
N GLY A 33 0.16 13.65 19.83
CA GLY A 33 -1.03 14.51 19.91
C GLY A 33 -0.91 15.55 21.02
N GLU A 34 -0.40 15.17 22.18
CA GLU A 34 -0.16 16.07 23.31
C GLU A 34 0.79 17.22 22.95
N GLU A 35 1.85 16.96 22.18
CA GLU A 35 2.80 18.00 21.78
C GLU A 35 2.20 18.93 20.72
N ALA A 36 1.40 18.39 19.80
CA ALA A 36 0.64 19.20 18.84
C ALA A 36 -0.33 20.15 19.57
N GLU A 37 -1.07 19.63 20.56
CA GLU A 37 -1.99 20.41 21.40
C GLU A 37 -1.27 21.51 22.19
N LYS A 38 -0.17 21.17 22.87
CA LYS A 38 0.66 22.15 23.61
C LYS A 38 1.15 23.30 22.74
N ARG A 39 1.40 23.02 21.45
CA ARG A 39 1.86 24.01 20.47
C ARG A 39 0.71 24.70 19.74
N GLY A 40 -0.53 24.30 19.95
CA GLY A 40 -1.70 24.81 19.22
C GLY A 40 -1.65 24.50 17.72
N LEU A 41 -1.08 23.36 17.34
CA LEU A 41 -0.98 22.91 15.95
C LEU A 41 -2.18 22.03 15.59
N GLU A 42 -2.77 22.26 14.41
CA GLU A 42 -3.82 21.41 13.84
C GLU A 42 -3.18 20.26 13.03
N PRO A 43 -3.31 18.99 13.43
CA PRO A 43 -2.76 17.87 12.69
C PRO A 43 -3.48 17.63 11.35
N LEU A 44 -2.72 17.36 10.29
CA LEU A 44 -3.30 16.98 8.98
C LEU A 44 -3.88 15.55 8.97
N GLY A 45 -3.45 14.71 9.91
CA GLY A 45 -3.86 13.32 10.01
C GLY A 45 -3.23 12.65 11.23
N ILE A 46 -3.69 11.45 11.55
CA ILE A 46 -3.24 10.68 12.71
C ILE A 46 -2.81 9.29 12.23
N VAL A 47 -1.60 8.86 12.59
CA VAL A 47 -1.17 7.48 12.40
C VAL A 47 -1.82 6.64 13.51
N ARG A 48 -2.84 5.84 13.14
CA ARG A 48 -3.61 5.03 14.10
C ARG A 48 -2.91 3.72 14.46
N ASP A 49 -2.51 2.96 13.46
CA ASP A 49 -1.84 1.67 13.63
C ASP A 49 -1.02 1.34 12.38
N SER A 50 -0.14 0.35 12.47
CA SER A 50 0.58 -0.24 11.34
C SER A 50 0.79 -1.74 11.55
N ALA A 51 0.77 -2.48 10.44
CA ALA A 51 0.98 -3.92 10.45
C ALA A 51 1.98 -4.31 9.37
N VAL A 52 2.75 -5.36 9.65
CA VAL A 52 3.72 -5.97 8.74
C VAL A 52 3.43 -7.45 8.69
N ALA A 53 3.40 -8.01 7.48
CA ALA A 53 3.18 -9.43 7.25
C ALA A 53 4.26 -10.00 6.32
N GLY A 54 4.71 -11.21 6.63
CA GLY A 54 5.57 -11.99 5.75
C GLY A 54 4.74 -12.90 4.85
N VAL A 55 5.14 -13.03 3.59
CA VAL A 55 4.49 -13.90 2.58
C VAL A 55 5.55 -14.68 1.81
N ASP A 56 5.14 -15.69 1.03
CA ASP A 56 6.05 -16.42 0.17
C ASP A 56 6.72 -15.46 -0.85
N PRO A 57 8.07 -15.44 -0.94
CA PRO A 57 8.79 -14.56 -1.86
C PRO A 57 8.38 -14.68 -3.33
N ASN A 58 7.87 -15.83 -3.77
CA ASN A 58 7.43 -16.04 -5.16
C ASN A 58 6.13 -15.29 -5.49
N ILE A 59 5.36 -14.90 -4.47
CA ILE A 59 4.11 -14.13 -4.60
C ILE A 59 4.14 -12.88 -3.71
N MET A 60 5.32 -12.29 -3.52
CA MET A 60 5.55 -11.18 -2.59
C MET A 60 4.56 -10.02 -2.73
N GLY A 61 4.01 -9.83 -3.93
CA GLY A 61 2.99 -8.81 -4.20
C GLY A 61 1.71 -8.92 -3.36
N ILE A 62 1.41 -10.08 -2.76
CA ILE A 62 0.21 -10.28 -1.94
C ILE A 62 0.35 -9.69 -0.53
N GLY A 63 1.53 -9.22 -0.14
CA GLY A 63 1.81 -8.65 1.19
C GLY A 63 0.74 -7.71 1.77
N PRO A 64 0.12 -6.80 0.97
CA PRO A 64 -0.95 -5.94 1.44
C PRO A 64 -2.16 -6.67 2.04
N VAL A 65 -2.51 -7.87 1.56
CA VAL A 65 -3.70 -8.61 2.02
C VAL A 65 -3.59 -8.98 3.50
N PRO A 66 -2.60 -9.79 3.96
CA PRO A 66 -2.50 -10.15 5.37
C PRO A 66 -2.14 -8.96 6.27
N SER A 67 -1.41 -7.95 5.78
CA SER A 67 -1.13 -6.76 6.59
C SER A 67 -2.37 -5.92 6.83
N THR A 68 -3.21 -5.74 5.80
CA THR A 68 -4.48 -5.01 5.92
C THR A 68 -5.47 -5.77 6.79
N GLN A 69 -5.60 -7.09 6.62
CA GLN A 69 -6.41 -7.92 7.52
C GLN A 69 -5.96 -7.77 8.98
N THR A 70 -4.64 -7.83 9.23
CA THR A 70 -4.10 -7.66 10.59
C THR A 70 -4.44 -6.30 11.20
N VAL A 71 -4.29 -5.20 10.46
CA VAL A 71 -4.56 -3.86 11.01
C VAL A 71 -6.06 -3.64 11.23
N LEU A 72 -6.91 -4.15 10.34
CA LEU A 72 -8.36 -4.07 10.48
C LEU A 72 -8.84 -4.88 11.69
N GLU A 73 -8.40 -6.14 11.82
CA GLU A 73 -8.76 -7.02 12.94
C GLU A 73 -8.36 -6.43 14.30
N ARG A 74 -7.15 -5.87 14.41
CA ARG A 74 -6.66 -5.24 15.66
C ARG A 74 -7.52 -4.04 16.09
N ASN A 75 -8.08 -3.32 15.13
CA ASN A 75 -8.85 -2.10 15.38
C ASN A 75 -10.36 -2.36 15.34
N GLY A 76 -10.80 -3.61 15.13
CA GLY A 76 -12.21 -3.95 15.01
C GLY A 76 -12.90 -3.28 13.82
N LEU A 77 -12.16 -3.05 12.74
CA LEU A 77 -12.64 -2.39 11.52
C LEU A 77 -12.84 -3.40 10.39
N THR A 78 -13.57 -2.98 9.37
CA THR A 78 -13.76 -3.68 8.11
C THR A 78 -13.34 -2.79 6.94
N LEU A 79 -13.23 -3.34 5.73
CA LEU A 79 -12.95 -2.54 4.54
C LEU A 79 -14.05 -1.51 4.24
N ASP A 80 -15.31 -1.78 4.63
CA ASP A 80 -16.43 -0.85 4.46
C ASP A 80 -16.30 0.40 5.35
N ASP A 81 -15.44 0.36 6.38
CA ASP A 81 -15.12 1.50 7.24
C ASP A 81 -14.00 2.39 6.66
N ILE A 82 -13.42 2.01 5.53
CA ILE A 82 -12.28 2.69 4.91
C ILE A 82 -12.73 3.46 3.67
N ASP A 83 -12.78 4.79 3.77
CA ASP A 83 -13.20 5.66 2.67
C ASP A 83 -12.21 5.68 1.49
N LEU A 84 -10.91 5.55 1.77
CA LEU A 84 -9.83 5.65 0.79
C LEU A 84 -8.72 4.65 1.10
N ILE A 85 -8.32 3.90 0.06
CA ILE A 85 -7.20 2.95 0.11
C ILE A 85 -6.12 3.43 -0.84
N GLU A 86 -4.94 3.73 -0.29
CA GLU A 86 -3.72 4.01 -1.06
C GLU A 86 -2.87 2.73 -1.10
N ILE A 87 -2.96 2.00 -2.20
CA ILE A 87 -2.17 0.80 -2.45
C ILE A 87 -1.07 1.11 -3.47
N ASN A 88 0.18 0.79 -3.14
CA ASN A 88 1.28 0.99 -4.07
C ASN A 88 1.14 0.09 -5.30
N GLU A 89 1.18 0.69 -6.49
CA GLU A 89 0.93 0.00 -7.76
C GLU A 89 2.22 -0.54 -8.40
N ALA A 90 2.91 -1.46 -7.72
CA ALA A 90 4.16 -2.04 -8.24
C ALA A 90 3.94 -2.73 -9.60
N PHE A 91 2.87 -3.51 -9.70
CA PHE A 91 2.39 -4.11 -10.94
C PHE A 91 0.87 -4.17 -10.92
N ALA A 92 0.21 -3.90 -12.05
CA ALA A 92 -1.25 -4.00 -12.11
C ALA A 92 -1.76 -5.41 -11.74
N ALA A 93 -1.01 -6.45 -12.11
CA ALA A 93 -1.34 -7.83 -11.73
C ALA A 93 -1.32 -8.05 -10.21
N GLN A 94 -0.44 -7.36 -9.49
CA GLN A 94 -0.34 -7.44 -8.03
C GLN A 94 -1.49 -6.69 -7.37
N VAL A 95 -1.80 -5.46 -7.82
CA VAL A 95 -2.93 -4.69 -7.28
C VAL A 95 -4.24 -5.44 -7.46
N ILE A 96 -4.48 -5.97 -8.66
CA ILE A 96 -5.69 -6.78 -8.96
C ILE A 96 -5.73 -8.06 -8.11
N ALA A 97 -4.58 -8.66 -7.80
CA ALA A 97 -4.55 -9.82 -6.92
C ALA A 97 -4.94 -9.43 -5.49
N CYS A 98 -4.42 -8.32 -4.97
CA CYS A 98 -4.78 -7.82 -3.63
C CYS A 98 -6.24 -7.36 -3.54
N ASP A 99 -6.81 -6.77 -4.59
CA ASP A 99 -8.21 -6.32 -4.62
C ASP A 99 -9.21 -7.49 -4.58
N ARG A 100 -8.80 -8.68 -5.02
CA ARG A 100 -9.67 -9.86 -5.09
C ARG A 100 -9.67 -10.72 -3.83
N GLU A 101 -8.63 -10.62 -3.02
CA GLU A 101 -8.33 -11.50 -1.88
C GLU A 101 -8.66 -10.80 -0.56
#